data_AF-R7P421-F1
#
_entry.id   AF-R7P421-F1
#
_cell.length_a   1.000
_cell.length_b   1.000
_cell.length_c   1.000
_cell.angle_alpha   90.00
_cell.angle_beta   90.00
_cell.angle_gamma   90.00
#
_symmetry.space_group_name_H-M   'P 1'
#
loop_
_entity.id
_entity.type
_entity.pdbx_description
1 polymer ?
#
loop_
_entity_poly.entity_id
_entity_poly.type
_entity_poly.pdbx_seq_one_letter_code
_entity_poly.pdbx_strand_id
1 'polypeptide(L)'
;MKITYYNKNYHNSVNNRKNDIYYYVIRTVEKVNLNNINLTDGDIDGNFTVRVIPLDNVKQVLIDSIKDNPINEVIVKEMNA
;
A
#
# COMPACT_ATOMS: atom_id res chain seq x y z
N MET A 1 -5.16 7.51 11.01
CA MET A 1 -5.04 6.38 11.97
C MET A 1 -3.78 5.60 11.64
N LYS A 2 -3.00 5.15 12.64
CA LYS A 2 -1.80 4.33 12.42
C LYS A 2 -2.00 2.97 13.08
N ILE A 3 -1.66 1.89 12.36
CA ILE A 3 -1.65 0.53 12.89
C ILE A 3 -0.24 -0.03 12.69
N THR A 4 0.28 -0.72 13.70
CA THR A 4 1.64 -1.26 13.69
C THR A 4 1.60 -2.76 13.96
N TYR A 5 2.17 -3.53 13.04
CA TYR A 5 2.31 -4.97 13.15
C TYR A 5 3.78 -5.37 13.35
N TYR A 6 4.02 -6.26 14.32
CA TYR A 6 5.33 -6.87 14.55
C TYR A 6 5.26 -8.36 14.17
N ASN A 7 5.87 -8.71 13.05
CA ASN A 7 5.85 -10.08 12.53
C ASN A 7 7.21 -10.72 12.76
N LYS A 8 7.22 -11.85 13.49
CA LYS A 8 8.42 -12.68 13.64
C LYS A 8 8.59 -13.60 12.45
N ASN A 9 9.84 -13.85 12.05
CA ASN A 9 10.17 -14.78 10.96
C ASN A 9 9.27 -14.58 9.72
N TYR A 10 9.14 -13.33 9.28
CA TYR A 10 8.13 -12.95 8.30
C TYR A 10 8.41 -13.62 6.96
N HIS A 11 7.42 -14.34 6.41
CA HIS A 11 7.58 -15.20 5.23
C HIS A 11 8.75 -16.19 5.34
N ASN A 12 8.96 -16.76 6.53
CA ASN A 12 10.05 -17.72 6.80
C ASN A 12 11.46 -17.19 6.48
N SER A 13 11.63 -15.87 6.45
CA SER A 13 12.88 -15.22 6.03
C SER A 13 13.95 -15.14 7.14
N VAL A 14 13.76 -15.80 8.28
CA VAL A 14 14.48 -15.66 9.57
C VAL A 14 14.50 -14.24 10.16
N ASN A 15 14.09 -13.23 9.39
CA ASN A 15 14.03 -11.84 9.78
C ASN A 15 12.69 -11.47 10.41
N ASN A 16 12.75 -10.56 11.37
CA ASN A 16 11.55 -9.92 11.92
C ASN A 16 11.20 -8.69 11.07
N ARG A 17 9.92 -8.41 10.91
CA ARG A 17 9.43 -7.24 10.17
C ARG A 17 8.46 -6.43 11.00
N LYS A 18 8.70 -5.12 11.07
CA LYS A 18 7.75 -4.12 11.55
C LYS A 18 7.04 -3.51 10.35
N ASN A 19 5.71 -3.55 10.33
CA ASN A 19 4.89 -2.87 9.32
C ASN A 19 4.11 -1.74 10.00
N ASP A 20 4.38 -0.50 9.61
CA ASP A 20 3.60 0.67 10.02
C ASP A 20 2.65 1.05 8.88
N ILE A 21 1.34 0.98 9.12
CA ILE A 21 0.29 1.24 8.14
C ILE A 21 -0.44 2.53 8.55
N TYR A 22 -0.49 3.49 7.64
CA TYR A 22 -1.10 4.80 7.88
C TYR A 22 -2.35 4.98 7.01
N TYR A 23 -3.47 5.25 7.67
CA TYR A 23 -4.77 5.49 7.04
C TYR A 23 -5.10 6.98 7.06
N TYR A 24 -5.43 7.49 5.87
CA TYR A 24 -5.91 8.84 5.64
C TYR A 24 -7.22 8.76 4.86
N VAL A 25 -8.26 9.41 5.36
CA VAL A 25 -9.52 9.60 4.63
C VAL A 25 -9.51 11.02 4.11
N ILE A 26 -9.41 11.17 2.80
CA ILE A 26 -9.42 12.48 2.13
C ILE A 26 -10.75 12.59 1.38
N ARG A 27 -11.58 13.57 1.76
CA ARG A 27 -12.82 13.88 1.06
C ARG A 27 -12.55 15.07 0.14
N THR A 28 -12.45 14.81 -1.15
CA THR A 28 -12.20 15.85 -2.15
C THR A 28 -12.91 15.53 -3.46
N VAL A 29 -13.25 16.57 -4.21
CA VAL A 29 -13.72 16.48 -5.60
C VAL A 29 -12.58 16.74 -6.61
N GLU A 30 -11.41 17.14 -6.11
CA GLU A 30 -10.24 17.44 -6.92
C GLU A 30 -9.63 16.16 -7.48
N LYS A 31 -9.21 16.21 -8.75
CA LYS A 31 -8.47 15.13 -9.38
C LYS A 31 -7.00 15.21 -8.98
N VAL A 32 -6.34 14.06 -8.90
CA VAL A 32 -4.89 14.00 -8.64
C VAL A 32 -4.14 14.77 -9.72
N ASN A 33 -3.34 15.77 -9.32
CA ASN A 33 -2.45 16.52 -10.19
C ASN A 33 -1.01 16.01 -10.03
N LEU A 34 -0.53 15.24 -11.02
CA LEU A 34 0.81 14.66 -11.02
C LEU A 34 1.93 15.69 -11.26
N ASN A 35 1.62 16.95 -11.58
CA ASN A 35 2.65 17.99 -11.71
C ASN A 35 3.04 18.62 -10.36
N ASN A 36 2.23 18.38 -9.32
CA ASN A 36 2.44 18.94 -7.98
C ASN A 36 2.94 17.88 -6.98
N ILE A 37 3.36 16.70 -7.46
CA ILE A 37 3.92 15.66 -6.60
C ILE A 37 5.43 15.87 -6.46
N ASN A 38 5.93 15.73 -5.23
CA ASN A 38 7.35 15.79 -4.95
C ASN A 38 7.84 14.37 -4.67
N LEU A 39 8.21 13.65 -5.73
CA LEU A 39 8.70 12.27 -5.66
C LEU A 39 10.16 12.26 -5.23
N THR A 40 10.54 11.26 -4.44
CA THR A 40 11.94 10.95 -4.18
C THR A 40 12.54 10.16 -5.34
N ASP A 41 13.88 10.13 -5.46
CA ASP A 41 14.55 9.34 -6.50
C ASP A 41 14.11 7.87 -6.48
N GLY A 42 13.93 7.31 -5.27
CA GLY A 42 13.44 5.93 -5.09
C GLY A 42 12.00 5.73 -5.55
N ASP A 43 11.13 6.74 -5.49
CA ASP A 43 9.76 6.66 -6.01
C ASP A 43 9.75 6.64 -7.54
N ILE A 44 10.66 7.40 -8.16
CA ILE A 44 10.82 7.45 -9.61
C ILE A 44 11.37 6.10 -10.11
N ASP A 45 12.44 5.61 -9.50
CA ASP A 45 13.06 4.32 -9.82
C ASP A 45 12.11 3.13 -9.56
N GLY A 46 11.23 3.27 -8.58
CA GLY A 46 10.19 2.30 -8.23
C GLY A 46 8.97 2.30 -9.16
N ASN A 47 8.97 3.12 -10.24
CA ASN A 47 7.82 3.31 -11.13
C ASN A 47 6.54 3.71 -10.37
N PHE A 48 6.61 4.77 -9.57
CA PHE A 48 5.44 5.31 -8.89
C PHE A 48 4.28 5.55 -9.87
N THR A 49 3.10 5.01 -9.55
CA THR A 49 1.89 5.19 -10.36
C THR A 49 0.70 5.55 -9.48
N VAL A 50 -0.19 6.37 -10.03
CA VAL A 50 -1.50 6.67 -9.44
C VAL A 50 -2.57 5.94 -10.23
N ARG A 51 -3.39 5.16 -9.54
CA ARG A 51 -4.53 4.43 -10.12
C ARG A 51 -5.82 4.90 -9.47
N VAL A 52 -6.80 5.23 -10.30
CA VAL A 52 -8.18 5.48 -9.85
C VAL A 52 -8.95 4.17 -9.94
N ILE A 53 -9.45 3.70 -8.81
CA ILE A 53 -10.14 2.40 -8.70
C ILE A 53 -11.53 2.65 -8.11
N PRO A 54 -12.62 2.13 -8.73
CA PRO A 54 -13.95 2.15 -8.12
C PRO A 54 -13.93 1.42 -6.78
N LEU A 55 -14.59 1.98 -5.75
CA LEU A 55 -14.59 1.41 -4.39
C LEU A 55 -14.99 -0.07 -4.37
N ASP A 56 -16.00 -0.46 -5.16
CA ASP A 56 -16.48 -1.85 -5.26
C ASP A 56 -15.40 -2.83 -5.76
N ASN A 57 -14.38 -2.33 -6.45
CA ASN A 57 -13.29 -3.14 -7.01
C ASN A 57 -12.02 -3.09 -6.16
N VAL A 58 -11.91 -2.18 -5.17
CA VAL A 58 -10.68 -1.97 -4.39
C VAL A 58 -10.21 -3.26 -3.73
N LYS A 59 -11.13 -4.02 -3.13
CA LYS A 59 -10.81 -5.28 -2.45
C LYS A 59 -10.12 -6.28 -3.38
N GLN A 60 -10.67 -6.48 -4.57
CA GLN A 60 -10.10 -7.41 -5.54
C GLN A 60 -8.74 -6.93 -6.04
N VAL A 61 -8.59 -5.64 -6.36
CA VAL A 61 -7.32 -5.08 -6.80
C VAL A 61 -6.22 -5.24 -5.74
N LEU A 62 -6.55 -5.04 -4.46
CA LEU A 62 -5.62 -5.25 -3.36
C LEU A 62 -5.22 -6.73 -3.25
N ILE A 63 -6.17 -7.67 -3.31
CA ILE A 63 -5.90 -9.11 -3.26
C ILE A 63 -4.99 -9.52 -4.44
N ASP A 64 -5.31 -9.09 -5.64
CA ASP A 64 -4.54 -9.42 -6.84
C ASP A 64 -3.11 -8.90 -6.78
N SER A 65 -2.86 -7.79 -6.06
CA SER A 65 -1.52 -7.19 -5.92
C SER A 65 -0.55 -8.02 -5.07
N ILE A 66 -1.04 -8.95 -4.25
CA ILE A 66 -0.19 -9.81 -3.41
C ILE A 66 0.75 -10.65 -4.28
N LYS A 67 0.30 -11.12 -5.45
CA LYS A 67 1.13 -11.95 -6.34
C LYS A 67 2.37 -11.22 -6.84
N ASP A 68 2.26 -9.90 -7.04
CA ASP A 68 3.33 -9.06 -7.57
C ASP A 68 4.28 -8.66 -6.45
N ASN A 69 3.80 -8.62 -5.20
CA ASN A 69 4.63 -8.32 -4.03
C ASN A 69 4.18 -9.12 -2.78
N PRO A 70 4.54 -10.42 -2.67
CA PRO A 70 4.03 -11.31 -1.63
C PRO A 70 4.33 -10.85 -0.21
N ILE A 71 5.41 -10.09 -0.03
CA ILE A 71 5.81 -9.53 1.27
C ILE A 71 4.77 -8.53 1.82
N ASN A 72 3.88 -7.99 0.99
CA ASN A 72 2.87 -7.03 1.41
C ASN A 72 1.54 -7.67 1.83
N GLU A 73 1.45 -9.00 1.88
CA GLU A 73 0.22 -9.73 2.23
C GLU A 73 -0.46 -9.21 3.52
N VAL A 74 0.30 -8.94 4.59
CA VAL A 74 -0.26 -8.41 5.85
C VAL A 74 -0.90 -7.04 5.66
N ILE A 75 -0.28 -6.17 4.85
CA ILE A 75 -0.81 -4.83 4.57
C ILE A 75 -2.12 -4.95 3.80
N VAL A 76 -2.16 -5.83 2.78
CA VAL A 76 -3.36 -6.07 1.98
C VAL A 76 -4.50 -6.66 2.83
N LYS A 77 -4.20 -7.59 3.75
CA LYS A 77 -5.21 -8.15 4.67
C LYS A 77 -5.79 -7.07 5.58
N GLU A 78 -4.94 -6.20 6.12
CA GLU A 78 -5.39 -5.11 6.99
C GLU A 78 -6.27 -4.10 6.25
N MET A 79 -5.92 -3.73 5.02
CA MET A 79 -6.71 -2.79 4.22
C MET A 79 -8.07 -3.35 3.78
N ASN A 80 -8.27 -4.67 3.92
CA ASN A 80 -9.51 -5.38 3.58
C ASN A 80 -10.38 -5.73 4.80
N ALA A 81 -9.90 -5.46 6.02
CA ALA A 81 -10.60 -5.74 7.28
C ALA A 81 -11.55 -4.58 7.66
#